data_AF-A0A8T6LI80-F1
#
_entry.id   AF-A0A8T6LI80-F1
#
_cell.length_a   1.000
_cell.length_b   1.000
_cell.length_c   1.000
_cell.angle_alpha   90.00
_cell.angle_beta   90.00
_cell.angle_gamma   90.00
#
_symmetry.space_group_name_H-M   'P 1'
#
loop_
_entity.id
_entity.type
_entity.pdbx_description
1 polymer ?
#
loop_
_entity_poly.entity_id
_entity_poly.type
_entity_poly.pdbx_seq_one_letter_code
_entity_poly.pdbx_strand_id
1 'polypeptide(L)'
;MNARENAILDLIEATGPFRSLRARLPNAGHELSLGGACGSLGHAVLAALARATRDRVAVLLAPSPDRAVAAEADLEALVGPDAVAAYPQRESLPYESDDFHIEIEGRRVEAVEAVFGNRCRLLVTTPRALQERASF
;
A
#
# COMPACT_ATOMS: atom_id res chain seq x y z
N MET A 1 -4.12 -14.40 -14.10
CA MET A 1 -5.14 -14.82 -13.11
C MET A 1 -6.01 -13.61 -12.87
N ASN A 2 -7.27 -13.61 -13.33
CA ASN A 2 -8.13 -12.43 -13.21
C ASN A 2 -8.31 -12.08 -11.73
N ALA A 3 -8.14 -10.82 -11.36
CA ALA A 3 -8.34 -10.28 -10.00
C ALA A 3 -9.78 -10.43 -9.44
N ARG A 4 -10.61 -11.29 -10.02
CA ARG A 4 -12.04 -11.43 -9.75
C ARG A 4 -12.40 -12.46 -8.68
N GLU A 5 -11.51 -13.39 -8.33
CA GLU A 5 -11.83 -14.42 -7.32
C GLU A 5 -10.62 -14.68 -6.43
N ASN A 6 -10.54 -13.96 -5.31
CA ASN A 6 -9.66 -14.32 -4.21
C ASN A 6 -10.54 -14.70 -3.01
N ALA A 7 -10.69 -16.01 -2.80
CA ALA A 7 -11.55 -16.56 -1.76
C ALA A 7 -11.21 -16.03 -0.36
N ILE A 8 -9.94 -15.69 -0.10
CA ILE A 8 -9.53 -15.09 1.18
C ILE A 8 -10.17 -13.72 1.35
N LEU A 9 -10.10 -12.87 0.32
CA LEU A 9 -10.70 -11.54 0.36
C LEU A 9 -12.23 -11.62 0.43
N ASP A 10 -12.84 -12.58 -0.28
CA ASP A 10 -14.30 -12.80 -0.24
C ASP A 10 -14.77 -13.20 1.16
N LEU A 11 -14.02 -14.09 1.83
CA LEU A 11 -14.30 -14.48 3.20
C LEU A 11 -14.14 -13.30 4.17
N ILE A 12 -13.08 -12.50 4.04
CA ILE A 12 -12.87 -11.30 4.87
C ILE A 12 -14.05 -10.34 4.72
N GLU A 13 -14.47 -10.04 3.48
CA GLU A 13 -15.59 -9.14 3.19
C GLU A 13 -16.94 -9.63 3.74
N ALA A 14 -17.12 -10.94 3.83
CA ALA A 14 -18.31 -11.57 4.41
C ALA A 14 -18.37 -11.49 5.95
N THR A 15 -17.29 -11.07 6.63
CA THR A 15 -17.28 -10.97 8.10
C THR A 15 -18.00 -9.72 8.63
N GLY A 16 -18.60 -9.85 9.82
CA GLY A 16 -19.19 -8.71 10.54
C GLY A 16 -18.17 -7.62 10.90
N PRO A 17 -17.00 -7.97 11.47
CA PRO A 17 -15.93 -7.00 11.76
C PRO A 17 -15.49 -6.19 10.54
N PHE A 18 -15.31 -6.82 9.38
CA PHE A 18 -14.93 -6.08 8.16
C PHE A 18 -16.01 -5.09 7.72
N ARG A 19 -17.29 -5.50 7.72
CA ARG A 19 -18.39 -4.58 7.39
C ARG A 19 -18.46 -3.39 8.34
N SER A 20 -18.22 -3.63 9.63
CA SER A 20 -18.15 -2.57 10.65
C SER A 20 -16.97 -1.62 10.42
N LEU A 21 -15.78 -2.17 10.13
CA LEU A 21 -14.59 -1.40 9.77
C LEU A 21 -14.85 -0.50 8.55
N ARG A 22 -15.40 -1.08 7.47
CA ARG A 22 -15.72 -0.34 6.24
C ARG A 22 -16.72 0.79 6.47
N ALA A 23 -17.75 0.57 7.29
CA ALA A 23 -18.76 1.57 7.61
C ALA A 23 -18.22 2.71 8.50
N ARG A 24 -17.10 2.49 9.18
CA ARG A 24 -16.48 3.42 10.15
C ARG A 24 -15.18 4.01 9.67
N LEU A 25 -14.87 3.92 8.37
CA LEU A 25 -13.65 4.52 7.82
C LEU A 25 -13.56 5.98 8.24
N PRO A 26 -12.41 6.41 8.80
CA PRO A 26 -12.30 7.73 9.39
C PRO A 26 -12.39 8.83 8.33
N ASN A 27 -12.95 9.98 8.75
CA ASN A 27 -12.85 11.21 8.00
C ASN A 27 -11.45 11.83 8.18
N ALA A 28 -11.13 12.86 7.41
CA ALA A 28 -9.90 13.62 7.58
C ALA A 28 -9.71 14.04 9.06
N GLY A 29 -8.48 13.89 9.56
CA GLY A 29 -8.12 14.22 10.95
C GLY A 29 -8.59 13.20 12.01
N HIS A 30 -9.23 12.10 11.63
CA HIS A 30 -9.63 11.04 12.56
C HIS A 30 -8.83 9.77 12.32
N GLU A 31 -8.68 8.96 13.38
CA GLU A 31 -8.00 7.68 13.35
C GLU A 31 -8.96 6.56 13.75
N LEU A 32 -8.76 5.38 13.16
CA LEU A 32 -9.40 4.14 13.57
C LEU A 32 -8.34 3.04 13.63
N SER A 33 -8.18 2.42 14.79
CA SER A 33 -7.21 1.33 14.98
C SER A 33 -7.88 -0.04 14.81
N LEU A 34 -7.23 -0.93 14.07
CA LEU A 34 -7.60 -2.34 13.93
C LEU A 34 -6.69 -3.19 14.84
N GLY A 35 -7.27 -3.79 15.88
CA GLY A 35 -6.57 -4.74 16.75
C GLY A 35 -6.51 -6.15 16.14
N GLY A 36 -5.60 -6.98 16.67
CA GLY A 36 -5.55 -8.42 16.34
C GLY A 36 -5.02 -8.78 14.96
N ALA A 37 -4.51 -7.80 14.19
CA ALA A 37 -3.85 -8.05 12.91
C ALA A 37 -2.48 -8.72 13.15
N CYS A 38 -2.44 -10.05 13.04
CA CYS A 38 -1.20 -10.83 13.12
C CYS A 38 -0.77 -11.31 11.72
N GLY A 39 0.55 -11.32 11.47
CA GLY A 39 1.10 -11.67 10.15
C GLY A 39 0.51 -10.82 9.03
N SER A 40 0.13 -11.46 7.94
CA SER A 40 -0.42 -10.80 6.74
C SER A 40 -1.90 -10.44 6.84
N LEU A 41 -2.56 -10.65 7.99
CA LEU A 41 -3.99 -10.32 8.16
C LEU A 41 -4.27 -8.83 7.93
N GLY A 42 -3.37 -7.95 8.38
CA GLY A 42 -3.48 -6.51 8.12
C GLY A 42 -3.46 -6.19 6.62
N HIS A 43 -2.56 -6.82 5.87
CA HIS A 43 -2.48 -6.68 4.41
C HIS A 43 -3.73 -7.22 3.72
N ALA A 44 -4.25 -8.36 4.17
CA ALA A 44 -5.48 -8.94 3.63
C ALA A 44 -6.72 -8.07 3.89
N VAL A 45 -6.84 -7.48 5.08
CA VAL A 45 -7.91 -6.52 5.39
C VAL A 45 -7.77 -5.25 4.56
N LEU A 46 -6.56 -4.73 4.39
CA LEU A 46 -6.29 -3.57 3.55
C LEU A 46 -6.64 -3.84 2.07
N ALA A 47 -6.24 -5.00 1.55
CA ALA A 47 -6.56 -5.43 0.19
C ALA A 47 -8.08 -5.55 -0.02
N ALA A 48 -8.80 -6.15 0.93
CA ALA A 48 -10.26 -6.22 0.90
C ALA A 48 -10.91 -4.83 0.98
N LEU A 49 -10.38 -3.93 1.81
CA LEU A 49 -10.85 -2.53 1.87
C LEU A 49 -10.66 -1.83 0.53
N ALA A 50 -9.46 -1.89 -0.06
CA ALA A 50 -9.17 -1.27 -1.36
C ALA A 50 -10.07 -1.84 -2.48
N ARG A 51 -10.39 -3.13 -2.44
CA ARG A 51 -11.35 -3.76 -3.36
C ARG A 51 -12.77 -3.23 -3.17
N ALA A 52 -13.17 -2.97 -1.92
CA ALA A 52 -14.49 -2.47 -1.55
C ALA A 52 -14.67 -0.95 -1.70
N THR A 53 -13.58 -0.16 -1.73
CA THR A 53 -13.61 1.32 -1.86
C THR A 53 -12.86 1.78 -3.11
N ARG A 54 -13.53 1.74 -4.26
CA ARG A 54 -12.91 2.02 -5.57
C ARG A 54 -12.66 3.49 -5.88
N ASP A 55 -13.16 4.40 -5.07
CA ASP A 55 -12.98 5.85 -5.20
C ASP A 55 -11.68 6.36 -4.56
N ARG A 56 -10.90 5.48 -3.92
CA ARG A 56 -9.73 5.85 -3.13
C ARG A 56 -8.52 5.02 -3.50
N VAL A 57 -7.33 5.58 -3.27
CA VAL A 57 -6.07 4.86 -3.23
C VAL A 57 -5.70 4.72 -1.76
N ALA A 58 -5.43 3.50 -1.31
CA ALA A 58 -4.98 3.27 0.06
C ALA A 58 -3.44 3.28 0.10
N VAL A 59 -2.89 3.99 1.07
CA VAL A 59 -1.44 4.09 1.28
C VAL A 59 -1.07 3.31 2.54
N LEU A 60 -0.24 2.28 2.38
CA LEU A 60 0.34 1.51 3.46
C LEU A 60 1.69 2.09 3.85
N LEU A 61 1.83 2.53 5.10
CA LEU A 61 3.09 2.98 5.68
C LEU A 61 3.76 1.83 6.42
N ALA A 62 4.73 1.19 5.78
CA ALA A 62 5.57 0.19 6.41
C ALA A 62 6.68 0.85 7.24
N PRO A 63 7.01 0.31 8.42
CA PRO A 63 7.95 0.98 9.34
C PRO A 63 9.41 0.96 8.85
N SER A 64 9.76 0.12 7.87
CA SER A 64 11.10 0.03 7.28
C SER A 64 11.03 -0.45 5.82
N PRO A 65 12.10 -0.28 5.01
CA PRO A 65 12.17 -0.79 3.64
C PRO A 65 11.90 -2.29 3.53
N ASP A 66 12.53 -3.11 4.36
CA ASP A 66 12.32 -4.57 4.33
C ASP A 66 10.86 -4.93 4.62
N ARG A 67 10.20 -4.19 5.51
CA ARG A 67 8.77 -4.36 5.80
C ARG A 67 7.90 -3.87 4.64
N ALA A 68 8.33 -2.84 3.90
CA ALA A 68 7.65 -2.39 2.70
C ALA A 68 7.71 -3.45 1.60
N VAL A 69 8.87 -4.06 1.36
CA VAL A 69 9.04 -5.16 0.40
C VAL A 69 8.19 -6.38 0.78
N ALA A 70 8.21 -6.77 2.06
CA ALA A 70 7.38 -7.87 2.54
C ALA A 70 5.87 -7.57 2.37
N ALA A 71 5.45 -6.33 2.64
CA ALA A 71 4.06 -5.92 2.48
C ALA A 71 3.63 -5.83 1.01
N GLU A 72 4.51 -5.35 0.12
CA GLU A 72 4.32 -5.36 -1.33
C GLU A 72 4.05 -6.80 -1.79
N ALA A 73 4.93 -7.74 -1.47
CA ALA A 73 4.78 -9.15 -1.83
C ALA A 73 3.46 -9.77 -1.31
N ASP A 74 3.09 -9.50 -0.05
CA ASP A 74 1.82 -9.96 0.53
C ASP A 74 0.60 -9.42 -0.24
N LEU A 75 0.62 -8.14 -0.62
CA LEU A 75 -0.47 -7.51 -1.34
C LEU A 75 -0.53 -7.98 -2.80
N GLU A 76 0.60 -8.10 -3.48
CA GLU A 76 0.68 -8.63 -4.84
C GLU A 76 0.14 -10.06 -4.91
N ALA A 77 0.45 -10.90 -3.92
CA ALA A 77 -0.10 -12.26 -3.83
C ALA A 77 -1.64 -12.27 -3.69
N LEU A 78 -2.22 -11.22 -3.11
CA LEU A 78 -3.66 -11.12 -2.86
C LEU A 78 -4.44 -10.49 -4.02
N VAL A 79 -3.93 -9.41 -4.61
CA VAL A 79 -4.66 -8.62 -5.62
C VAL A 79 -4.02 -8.60 -7.00
N GLY A 80 -2.85 -9.22 -7.15
CA GLY A 80 -2.04 -9.20 -8.36
C GLY A 80 -1.06 -8.01 -8.38
N PRO A 81 0.04 -8.13 -9.15
CA PRO A 81 1.10 -7.12 -9.20
C PRO A 81 0.62 -5.78 -9.75
N ASP A 82 -0.28 -5.78 -10.73
CA ASP A 82 -0.75 -4.54 -11.36
C ASP A 82 -1.56 -3.63 -10.42
N ALA A 83 -2.12 -4.18 -9.33
CA ALA A 83 -2.95 -3.43 -8.39
C ALA A 83 -2.14 -2.72 -7.28
N VAL A 84 -0.86 -3.05 -7.15
CA VAL A 84 0.05 -2.58 -6.10
C VAL A 84 1.18 -1.78 -6.73
N ALA A 85 1.54 -0.66 -6.11
CA ALA A 85 2.76 0.06 -6.44
C ALA A 85 3.56 0.28 -5.16
N ALA A 86 4.89 0.24 -5.24
CA ALA A 86 5.76 0.61 -4.14
C ALA A 86 6.50 1.92 -4.44
N TYR A 87 6.44 2.85 -3.50
CA TYR A 87 7.21 4.09 -3.52
C TYR A 87 8.38 3.97 -2.53
N PRO A 88 9.58 3.58 -2.99
CA PRO A 88 10.72 3.34 -2.12
C PRO A 88 11.31 4.67 -1.60
N GLN A 89 11.88 4.61 -0.39
CA GLN A 89 12.73 5.69 0.12
C GLN A 89 14.07 5.72 -0.60
N ARG A 90 14.74 6.88 -0.60
CA ARG A 90 16.13 6.95 -1.07
C ARG A 90 17.07 6.21 -0.13
N GLU A 91 18.05 5.53 -0.73
CA GLU A 91 19.07 4.77 0.01
C GLU A 91 20.19 5.66 0.53
N SER A 92 20.47 6.79 -0.15
CA SER A 92 21.38 7.82 0.36
C SER A 92 20.89 8.39 1.69
N LEU A 93 21.80 8.70 2.61
CA LEU A 93 21.41 9.40 3.83
C LEU A 93 21.06 10.86 3.52
N PRO A 94 20.23 11.52 4.35
CA PRO A 94 20.02 12.96 4.20
C PRO A 94 21.36 13.70 4.19
N TYR A 95 21.54 14.60 3.21
CA TYR A 95 22.75 15.44 3.03
C TYR A 95 24.03 14.72 2.57
N GLU A 96 23.91 13.47 2.14
CA GLU A 96 24.99 12.74 1.47
C GLU A 96 25.04 13.12 -0.02
N SER A 97 26.24 13.22 -0.59
CA SER A 97 26.45 13.56 -1.99
C SER A 97 26.03 12.40 -2.89
N ASP A 98 24.76 12.40 -3.29
CA ASP A 98 24.11 11.70 -4.40
C ASP A 98 24.87 10.52 -5.05
N ASP A 99 24.71 9.32 -4.49
CA ASP A 99 24.62 8.11 -5.32
C ASP A 99 23.15 7.88 -5.67
N PHE A 100 22.75 8.35 -6.85
CA PHE A 100 21.43 8.08 -7.38
C PHE A 100 21.35 6.62 -7.82
N HIS A 101 20.71 5.79 -7.01
CA HIS A 101 20.32 4.45 -7.43
C HIS A 101 19.22 4.59 -8.49
N ILE A 102 19.60 4.51 -9.77
CA ILE A 102 18.70 4.71 -10.92
C ILE A 102 17.44 3.84 -10.82
N GLU A 103 17.57 2.62 -10.31
CA GLU A 103 16.45 1.71 -10.09
C GLU A 103 15.42 2.24 -9.07
N ILE A 104 15.91 2.88 -8.00
CA ILE A 104 15.06 3.48 -6.96
C ILE A 104 14.30 4.69 -7.51
N GLU A 105 14.99 5.58 -8.22
CA GLU A 105 14.33 6.74 -8.84
C GLU A 105 13.33 6.31 -9.92
N GLY A 106 13.66 5.29 -10.72
CA GLY A 106 12.73 4.69 -11.69
C GLY A 106 11.45 4.18 -11.03
N ARG A 107 11.57 3.35 -9.98
CA ARG A 107 10.41 2.84 -9.23
C ARG A 107 9.55 3.96 -8.62
N ARG A 108 10.17 5.06 -8.18
CA ARG A 108 9.42 6.23 -7.65
C ARG A 108 8.59 6.89 -8.72
N VAL A 109 9.14 7.10 -9.91
CA VAL A 109 8.41 7.66 -11.05
C VAL A 109 7.27 6.73 -11.45
N GLU A 110 7.54 5.44 -11.60
CA GLU A 110 6.54 4.43 -11.95
C GLU A 110 5.38 4.38 -10.93
N ALA A 111 5.68 4.45 -9.64
CA ALA A 111 4.66 4.45 -8.59
C ALA A 111 3.77 5.70 -8.65
N VAL A 112 4.36 6.87 -8.90
CA VAL A 112 3.62 8.14 -9.08
C VAL A 112 2.73 8.06 -10.32
N GLU A 113 3.26 7.57 -11.44
CA GLU A 113 2.47 7.34 -12.65
C GLU A 113 1.37 6.30 -12.44
N ALA A 114 1.60 5.26 -11.64
CA ALA A 114 0.60 4.25 -11.34
C ALA A 114 -0.57 4.83 -10.54
N VAL A 115 -0.29 5.70 -9.58
CA VAL A 115 -1.32 6.39 -8.77
C VAL A 115 -2.11 7.38 -9.65
N PHE A 116 -1.44 8.30 -10.34
CA PHE A 116 -2.11 9.33 -11.15
C PHE A 116 -2.75 8.77 -12.42
N GLY A 117 -2.19 7.69 -12.98
CA GLY A 117 -2.76 6.95 -14.10
C GLY A 117 -3.90 6.01 -13.70
N ASN A 118 -4.29 5.98 -12.42
CA ASN A 118 -5.34 5.10 -11.91
C ASN A 118 -5.07 3.61 -12.21
N ARG A 119 -3.79 3.23 -12.27
CA ARG A 119 -3.30 1.87 -12.54
C ARG A 119 -3.14 1.05 -11.26
N CYS A 120 -2.85 1.70 -10.12
CA CYS A 120 -2.81 1.02 -8.83
C CYS A 120 -3.93 1.49 -7.87
N ARG A 121 -4.21 0.68 -6.85
CA ARG A 121 -5.13 0.99 -5.75
C ARG A 121 -4.49 0.96 -4.38
N LEU A 122 -3.34 0.30 -4.30
CA LEU A 122 -2.54 0.13 -3.10
C LEU A 122 -1.16 0.73 -3.38
N LEU A 123 -0.77 1.70 -2.57
CA LEU A 123 0.59 2.24 -2.56
C LEU A 123 1.28 1.79 -1.29
N VAL A 124 2.38 1.08 -1.40
CA VAL A 124 3.23 0.72 -0.26
C VAL A 124 4.41 1.68 -0.19
N THR A 125 4.68 2.23 0.98
CA THR A 125 5.80 3.16 1.17
C THR A 125 6.26 3.18 2.62
N THR A 126 7.29 3.97 2.93
CA THR A 126 7.79 4.18 4.29
C THR A 126 7.47 5.60 4.77
N PRO A 127 7.44 5.85 6.10
CA PRO A 127 7.31 7.20 6.63
C PRO A 127 8.36 8.17 6.09
N ARG A 128 9.59 7.68 5.85
CA ARG A 128 10.68 8.47 5.29
C ARG A 128 10.38 8.86 3.84
N ALA A 129 10.06 7.89 3.00
CA ALA A 129 9.75 8.14 1.59
C ALA A 129 8.59 9.14 1.43
N LEU A 130 7.56 9.03 2.26
CA LEU A 130 6.40 9.94 2.25
C LEU A 130 6.78 11.40 2.55
N GLN A 131 7.81 11.63 3.38
CA GLN A 131 8.26 12.96 3.77
C GLN A 131 9.28 13.56 2.79
N GLU A 132 9.95 12.73 2.00
CA GLU A 132 10.90 13.19 1.00
C GLU A 132 10.19 14.00 -0.08
N ARG A 133 10.71 15.20 -0.36
CA ARG A 133 10.16 16.02 -1.43
C ARG A 133 10.34 15.29 -2.76
N ALA A 134 9.24 15.18 -3.49
CA ALA A 134 9.24 14.81 -4.88
C ALA A 134 10.01 15.87 -5.68
N SER A 135 11.17 15.49 -6.20
CA SER A 135 11.94 16.21 -7.21
C SER A 135 12.12 15.23 -8.35
N PHE A 136 11.27 15.36 -9.37
CA PHE A 136 11.38 14.63 -10.62
C PHE A 136 11.85 15.61 -11.69
#